data_AF-A0A535PF76-F1
#
_entry.id   AF-A0A535PF76-F1
#
_cell.length_a   1.000
_cell.length_b   1.000
_cell.length_c   1.000
_cell.angle_alpha   90.00
_cell.angle_beta   90.00
_cell.angle_gamma   90.00
#
_symmetry.space_group_name_H-M   'P 1'
#
loop_
_entity.id
_entity.type
_entity.pdbx_description
1 polymer ?
#
loop_
_entity_poly.entity_id
_entity_poly.type
_entity_poly.pdbx_seq_one_letter_code
_entity_poly.pdbx_strand_id
1 'polypeptide(L)'
;MMQVDRRVTDARVFAETYASANLDDVCRWLIERHGNPLRFGSGDLPAFGQGAKLRLALPVTARRAVLCGLWLLEDVEAGACLLAGQLRFVAHPTTAEVTLSFSGRTAMEMTSGLLYRRAHHAVGQLLQLIAESIQEPAILAPMRQVAI
;
A
#
# COMPACT_ATOMS: atom_id res chain seq x y z
N MET A 1 -29.35 22.73 -15.78
CA MET A 1 -28.00 22.37 -15.34
C MET A 1 -28.14 21.44 -14.15
N MET A 2 -28.26 20.12 -14.40
CA MET A 2 -28.34 19.13 -13.32
C MET A 2 -26.94 18.86 -12.82
N GLN A 3 -26.66 19.27 -11.59
CA GLN A 3 -25.49 18.83 -10.84
C GLN A 3 -25.74 17.36 -10.51
N VAL A 4 -25.18 16.46 -11.32
CA VAL A 4 -25.10 15.04 -10.95
C VAL A 4 -24.09 14.99 -9.82
N ASP A 5 -24.62 15.01 -8.60
CA ASP A 5 -23.91 14.70 -7.39
C ASP A 5 -23.50 13.23 -7.49
N ARG A 6 -22.41 12.97 -8.23
CA ARG A 6 -21.83 11.65 -8.40
C ARG A 6 -21.28 11.28 -7.04
N ARG A 7 -22.13 10.67 -6.21
CA ARG A 7 -21.74 10.04 -4.96
C ARG A 7 -20.75 8.93 -5.30
N VAL A 8 -19.47 9.30 -5.42
CA VAL A 8 -18.36 8.35 -5.46
C VAL A 8 -18.50 7.53 -4.18
N THR A 9 -18.98 6.31 -4.34
CA THR A 9 -19.24 5.43 -3.22
C THR A 9 -17.90 4.82 -2.87
N ASP A 10 -17.14 5.46 -1.98
CA ASP A 10 -15.89 4.93 -1.45
C ASP A 10 -16.08 3.47 -1.04
N ALA A 11 -15.42 2.54 -1.73
CA ALA A 11 -15.52 1.13 -1.41
C ALA A 11 -14.62 0.84 -0.21
N ARG A 12 -15.20 0.32 0.88
CA ARG A 12 -14.41 -0.25 1.98
C ARG A 12 -13.73 -1.52 1.51
N VAL A 13 -12.45 -1.64 1.81
CA VAL A 13 -11.63 -2.79 1.41
C VAL A 13 -10.83 -3.29 2.60
N PHE A 14 -10.69 -4.62 2.65
CA PHE A 14 -9.84 -5.29 3.61
C PHE A 14 -9.02 -6.35 2.89
N ALA A 15 -7.74 -6.44 3.19
CA ALA A 15 -6.89 -7.51 2.70
C ALA A 15 -5.87 -7.89 3.78
N GLU A 16 -5.37 -9.12 3.69
CA GLU A 16 -4.36 -9.66 4.58
C GLU A 16 -3.39 -10.53 3.80
N THR A 17 -2.11 -10.49 4.16
CA THR A 17 -1.04 -11.36 3.68
C THR A 17 -0.02 -11.61 4.80
N TYR A 18 1.04 -12.34 4.50
CA TYR A 18 2.14 -12.64 5.41
C TYR A 18 3.46 -12.18 4.82
N ALA A 19 4.35 -11.69 5.67
CA ALA A 19 5.75 -11.44 5.34
C ALA A 19 6.63 -12.30 6.25
N SER A 20 7.61 -13.00 5.67
CA SER A 20 8.68 -13.65 6.44
C SER A 20 9.70 -12.58 6.83
N ALA A 21 9.41 -11.87 7.90
CA ALA A 21 10.17 -10.75 8.46
C ALA A 21 9.78 -10.58 9.94
N ASN A 22 10.64 -9.95 10.74
CA ASN A 22 10.30 -9.58 12.12
C ASN A 22 9.83 -8.11 12.22
N LEU A 23 9.35 -7.69 13.40
CA LEU A 23 8.85 -6.32 13.59
C LEU A 23 9.95 -5.25 13.52
N ASP A 24 11.22 -5.59 13.78
CA ASP A 24 12.31 -4.63 13.68
C ASP A 24 12.60 -4.32 12.20
N ASP A 25 12.52 -5.34 11.33
CA ASP A 25 12.61 -5.17 9.88
C ASP A 25 11.47 -4.33 9.33
N VAL A 26 10.25 -4.57 9.82
CA VAL A 26 9.08 -3.74 9.49
C VAL A 26 9.28 -2.29 9.94
N CYS A 27 9.71 -2.05 11.19
CA CYS A 27 9.92 -0.70 11.71
C CYS A 27 10.98 0.05 10.89
N ARG A 28 12.09 -0.63 10.56
CA ARG A 28 13.14 -0.08 9.71
C ARG A 28 12.60 0.31 8.34
N TRP A 29 11.90 -0.60 7.67
CA TRP A 29 11.29 -0.35 6.37
C TRP A 29 10.31 0.84 6.42
N LEU A 30 9.45 0.92 7.44
CA LEU A 30 8.48 2.02 7.59
C LEU A 30 9.17 3.39 7.75
N ILE A 31 10.24 3.46 8.54
CA ILE A 31 11.01 4.69 8.75
C ILE A 31 11.70 5.12 7.44
N GLU A 32 12.32 4.18 6.72
CA GLU A 32 12.97 4.44 5.44
C GLU A 32 11.97 4.95 4.39
N ARG A 33 10.80 4.30 4.28
CA ARG A 33 9.78 4.63 3.28
C ARG A 33 8.96 5.88 3.62
N HIS A 34 8.93 6.31 4.87
CA HIS A 34 8.34 7.60 5.24
C HIS A 34 9.04 8.77 4.53
N GLY A 35 10.38 8.75 4.48
CA GLY A 35 11.19 9.76 3.77
C GLY A 35 11.34 9.50 2.28
N ASN A 36 11.24 8.23 1.85
CA ASN A 36 11.39 7.80 0.46
C ASN A 36 10.17 6.99 -0.01
N PRO A 37 9.09 7.65 -0.45
CA PRO A 37 7.87 7.01 -0.92
C PRO A 37 8.14 5.95 -1.99
N LEU A 38 7.53 4.78 -1.86
CA LEU A 38 7.71 3.69 -2.81
C LEU A 38 6.98 4.03 -4.12
N ARG A 39 7.67 3.92 -5.25
CA ARG A 39 7.10 4.16 -6.58
C ARG A 39 6.86 2.83 -7.26
N PHE A 40 5.67 2.65 -7.80
CA PHE A 40 5.28 1.48 -8.55
C PHE A 40 5.41 1.75 -10.05
N GLY A 41 6.08 0.85 -10.76
CA GLY A 41 6.14 0.85 -12.21
C GLY A 41 4.77 0.55 -12.84
N SER A 42 4.68 0.74 -14.15
CA SER A 42 3.45 0.55 -14.93
C SER A 42 2.88 -0.88 -14.89
N GLY A 43 3.68 -1.87 -14.48
CA GLY A 43 3.27 -3.28 -14.37
C GLY A 43 2.95 -3.76 -12.97
N ASP A 44 3.34 -3.02 -11.91
CA ASP A 44 3.29 -3.54 -10.55
C ASP A 44 1.87 -3.51 -9.98
N LEU A 45 1.12 -2.45 -10.31
CA LEU A 45 -0.24 -2.20 -9.83
C LEU A 45 -1.17 -1.72 -10.94
N PRO A 46 -1.45 -2.56 -11.96
CA PRO A 46 -2.20 -2.14 -13.15
C PRO A 46 -3.61 -1.62 -12.82
N ALA A 47 -4.21 -2.09 -11.72
CA ALA A 47 -5.53 -1.66 -11.28
C ALA A 47 -5.55 -0.22 -10.71
N PHE A 48 -4.40 0.32 -10.29
CA PHE A 48 -4.26 1.65 -9.70
C PHE A 48 -3.70 2.69 -10.68
N GLY A 49 -3.55 2.33 -11.96
CA GLY A 49 -2.96 3.21 -12.97
C GLY A 49 -1.43 3.20 -12.93
N GLN A 50 -0.83 3.93 -13.87
CA GLN A 50 0.63 3.98 -14.01
C GLN A 50 1.25 5.00 -13.05
N GLY A 51 2.40 4.65 -12.47
CA GLY A 51 3.15 5.56 -11.61
C GLY A 51 2.38 5.89 -10.34
N ALA A 52 2.01 4.89 -9.55
CA ALA A 52 1.43 5.14 -8.24
C ALA A 52 2.56 5.34 -7.20
N LYS A 53 2.36 6.25 -6.26
CA LYS A 53 3.29 6.57 -5.18
C LYS A 53 2.68 6.23 -3.82
N LEU A 54 3.37 5.37 -3.08
CA LEU A 54 3.00 4.97 -1.73
C LEU A 54 3.58 5.94 -0.70
N ARG A 55 2.70 6.59 0.07
CA ARG A 55 3.09 7.39 1.22
C ARG A 55 2.62 6.72 2.50
N LEU A 56 3.49 6.76 3.51
CA LEU A 56 3.27 6.15 4.80
C LEU A 56 3.34 7.23 5.89
N ALA A 57 2.46 7.14 6.88
CA ALA A 57 2.58 7.94 8.10
C ALA A 57 3.68 7.37 9.01
N LEU A 58 4.08 8.14 10.02
CA LEU A 58 4.93 7.62 11.08
C LEU A 58 4.26 6.42 11.77
N PRO A 59 5.01 5.33 12.03
CA PRO A 59 4.46 4.16 12.66
C PRO A 59 4.16 4.37 14.15
N VAL A 60 3.09 3.76 14.63
CA VAL A 60 2.80 3.58 16.06
C VAL A 60 3.14 2.14 16.43
N THR A 61 4.08 1.96 17.36
CA THR A 61 4.60 0.65 17.74
C THR A 61 4.04 0.17 19.08
N ALA A 62 3.73 -1.12 19.16
CA ALA A 62 3.43 -1.86 20.37
C ALA A 62 4.27 -3.14 20.41
N ARG A 63 4.32 -3.82 21.58
CA ARG A 63 5.20 -4.99 21.80
C ARG A 63 5.12 -6.07 20.71
N ARG A 64 3.94 -6.27 20.11
CA ARG A 64 3.70 -7.31 19.09
C ARG A 64 3.03 -6.80 17.82
N ALA A 65 2.95 -5.48 17.65
CA ALA A 65 2.27 -4.92 16.50
C ALA A 65 2.80 -3.54 16.12
N VAL A 66 2.71 -3.22 14.84
CA VAL A 66 2.99 -1.89 14.30
C VAL A 66 1.79 -1.44 13.47
N LEU A 67 1.37 -0.20 13.64
CA LEU A 67 0.27 0.42 12.90
C LEU A 67 0.80 1.64 12.14
N CYS A 68 0.40 1.80 10.89
CA CYS A 68 0.81 2.91 10.03
C CYS A 68 -0.36 3.34 9.14
N GLY A 69 -0.51 4.65 8.92
CA GLY A 69 -1.42 5.17 7.89
C GLY A 69 -0.79 5.02 6.50
N LEU A 70 -1.59 4.64 5.50
CA LEU A 70 -1.15 4.43 4.13
C LEU A 70 -2.00 5.25 3.16
N TRP A 71 -1.34 5.93 2.23
CA TRP A 71 -1.96 6.56 1.07
C TRP A 71 -1.26 6.10 -0.22
N LEU A 72 -2.05 5.69 -1.20
CA LEU A 72 -1.61 5.52 -2.57
C LEU A 72 -2.10 6.69 -3.39
N LEU A 73 -1.16 7.43 -3.99
CA LEU A 73 -1.43 8.63 -4.77
C LEU A 73 -0.98 8.41 -6.21
N GLU A 74 -1.60 9.09 -7.17
CA GLU A 74 -1.02 9.21 -8.52
C GLU A 74 0.29 10.01 -8.45
N ASP A 75 1.33 9.61 -9.20
CA ASP A 75 2.64 10.29 -9.26
C ASP A 75 2.59 11.49 -10.24
N VAL A 76 1.67 12.43 -9.97
CA VAL A 76 1.53 13.73 -10.66
C VAL A 76 1.32 14.84 -9.61
N GLU A 77 1.66 16.09 -9.92
CA GLU A 77 1.71 17.20 -8.92
C GLU A 77 0.40 17.45 -8.14
N ALA A 78 -0.76 17.13 -8.75
CA ALA A 78 -2.07 17.22 -8.13
C ALA A 78 -2.76 15.85 -8.00
N GLY A 79 -1.96 14.78 -7.92
CA GLY A 79 -2.42 13.40 -8.06
C GLY A 79 -3.55 13.01 -7.11
N ALA A 80 -4.56 12.33 -7.65
CA ALA A 80 -5.69 11.87 -6.87
C ALA A 80 -5.25 10.82 -5.84
N CYS A 81 -5.95 10.79 -4.70
CA CYS A 81 -5.78 9.73 -3.72
C CYS A 81 -6.54 8.48 -4.17
N LEU A 82 -5.82 7.42 -4.55
CA LEU A 82 -6.38 6.18 -5.09
C LEU A 82 -6.84 5.23 -3.98
N LEU A 83 -6.08 5.19 -2.89
CA LEU A 83 -6.30 4.32 -1.74
C LEU A 83 -5.87 5.05 -0.47
N ALA A 84 -6.67 4.99 0.59
CA ALA A 84 -6.30 5.49 1.90
C ALA A 84 -6.78 4.56 3.00
N GLY A 85 -5.93 4.30 3.99
CA GLY A 85 -6.32 3.42 5.10
C GLY A 85 -5.22 3.20 6.11
N GLN A 86 -5.39 2.11 6.86
CA GLN A 86 -4.47 1.68 7.91
C GLN A 86 -3.82 0.37 7.51
N LEU A 87 -2.50 0.34 7.66
CA LEU A 87 -1.65 -0.83 7.51
C LEU A 87 -1.26 -1.31 8.90
N ARG A 88 -1.49 -2.60 9.19
CA ARG A 88 -1.20 -3.22 10.47
C ARG A 88 -0.32 -4.43 10.28
N PHE A 89 0.74 -4.48 11.08
CA PHE A 89 1.69 -5.57 11.16
C PHE A 89 1.55 -6.22 12.53
N VAL A 90 1.44 -7.55 12.59
CA VAL A 90 1.34 -8.29 13.85
C VAL A 90 2.31 -9.46 13.82
N ALA A 91 3.21 -9.52 14.80
CA ALA A 91 4.13 -10.65 14.93
C ALA A 91 3.37 -11.94 15.25
N HIS A 92 3.62 -12.98 14.48
CA HIS A 92 3.14 -14.32 14.81
C HIS A 92 3.68 -14.74 16.18
N PRO A 93 2.89 -15.41 17.04
CA PRO A 93 3.32 -15.75 18.40
C PRO A 93 4.52 -16.72 18.45
N THR A 94 4.74 -17.48 17.39
CA THR A 94 5.68 -18.61 17.40
C THR A 94 6.60 -18.71 16.18
N THR A 95 6.36 -17.91 15.14
CA THR A 95 7.17 -17.95 13.91
C THR A 95 7.80 -16.58 13.65
N ALA A 96 8.82 -16.55 12.80
CA ALA A 96 9.47 -15.31 12.36
C ALA A 96 8.67 -14.59 11.25
N GLU A 97 7.34 -14.75 11.28
CA GLU A 97 6.44 -14.16 10.31
C GLU A 97 5.64 -13.02 10.94
N VAL A 98 5.25 -12.08 10.09
CA VAL A 98 4.38 -10.98 10.44
C VAL A 98 3.15 -11.05 9.55
N THR A 99 1.97 -11.04 10.17
CA THR A 99 0.71 -10.83 9.47
C THR A 99 0.60 -9.36 9.11
N LEU A 100 0.42 -9.09 7.82
CA LEU A 100 0.22 -7.76 7.26
C LEU A 100 -1.24 -7.61 6.81
N SER A 101 -1.96 -6.67 7.39
CA SER A 101 -3.35 -6.38 7.03
C SER A 101 -3.53 -4.92 6.65
N PHE A 102 -4.44 -4.68 5.71
CA PHE A 102 -4.89 -3.35 5.33
C PHE A 102 -6.40 -3.23 5.53
N SER A 103 -6.83 -2.10 6.07
CA SER A 103 -8.23 -1.70 6.14
C SER A 103 -8.36 -0.25 5.70
N GLY A 104 -9.22 0.02 4.71
CA GLY A 104 -9.33 1.36 4.18
C GLY A 104 -10.42 1.54 3.14
N ARG A 105 -10.24 2.59 2.35
CA ARG A 105 -11.14 3.00 1.28
C ARG A 105 -10.37 3.19 -0.01
N THR A 106 -10.98 2.79 -1.12
CA THR A 106 -10.49 3.13 -2.46
C THR A 106 -11.34 4.26 -3.04
N ALA A 107 -10.69 5.23 -3.68
CA ALA A 107 -11.39 6.29 -4.42
C ALA A 107 -11.67 5.90 -5.88
N MET A 108 -11.65 4.59 -6.18
CA MET A 108 -11.80 4.10 -7.54
C MET A 108 -13.14 4.57 -8.14
N GLU A 109 -13.09 5.45 -9.15
CA GLU A 109 -14.21 5.70 -10.05
C GLU A 109 -14.45 4.44 -10.90
N MET A 110 -15.08 3.44 -10.28
CA MET A 110 -15.20 2.13 -10.87
C MET A 110 -16.63 1.97 -11.39
N THR A 111 -16.77 1.88 -12.71
CA THR A 111 -18.06 1.71 -13.41
C THR A 111 -18.58 0.28 -13.23
N SER A 112 -19.66 0.12 -12.45
CA SER A 112 -20.54 -1.07 -12.30
C SER A 112 -20.03 -2.35 -11.58
N GLY A 113 -20.79 -2.80 -10.56
CA GLY A 113 -21.00 -4.19 -10.06
C GLY A 113 -19.82 -5.14 -9.75
N LEU A 114 -18.90 -5.35 -10.69
CA LEU A 114 -17.75 -6.27 -10.62
C LEU A 114 -16.56 -5.74 -9.77
N LEU A 115 -16.81 -4.70 -8.98
CA LEU A 115 -15.80 -3.74 -8.50
C LEU A 115 -15.20 -4.12 -7.15
N TYR A 116 -15.98 -4.73 -6.25
CA TYR A 116 -15.52 -5.07 -4.90
C TYR A 116 -14.39 -6.10 -4.94
N ARG A 117 -14.54 -7.16 -5.73
CA ARG A 117 -13.51 -8.22 -5.86
C ARG A 117 -12.24 -7.68 -6.51
N ARG A 118 -12.35 -6.80 -7.50
CA ARG A 118 -11.18 -6.18 -8.14
C ARG A 118 -10.45 -5.25 -7.20
N ALA A 119 -11.16 -4.45 -6.41
CA ALA A 119 -10.56 -3.59 -5.39
C ALA A 119 -9.84 -4.42 -4.31
N HIS A 120 -10.45 -5.51 -3.82
CA HIS A 120 -9.80 -6.41 -2.86
C HIS A 120 -8.57 -7.11 -3.44
N HIS A 121 -8.66 -7.57 -4.69
CA HIS A 121 -7.55 -8.18 -5.40
C HIS A 121 -6.38 -7.19 -5.56
N ALA A 122 -6.66 -5.96 -6.00
CA ALA A 122 -5.65 -4.93 -6.19
C ALA A 122 -4.96 -4.55 -4.87
N VAL A 123 -5.72 -4.43 -3.78
CA VAL A 123 -5.15 -4.22 -2.44
C VAL A 123 -4.33 -5.43 -1.99
N GLY A 124 -4.76 -6.66 -2.30
CA GLY A 124 -3.98 -7.87 -2.06
C GLY A 124 -2.63 -7.85 -2.78
N GLN A 125 -2.60 -7.43 -4.05
CA GLN A 125 -1.35 -7.24 -4.81
C GLN A 125 -0.44 -6.17 -4.19
N LEU A 126 -1.01 -5.05 -3.75
CA LEU A 126 -0.26 -4.02 -3.02
C LEU A 126 0.35 -4.58 -1.72
N LEU A 127 -0.41 -5.33 -0.94
CA LEU A 127 0.09 -5.94 0.28
C LEU A 127 1.22 -6.94 0.01
N GLN A 128 1.11 -7.70 -1.08
CA GLN A 128 2.16 -8.63 -1.49
C GLN A 128 3.46 -7.90 -1.86
N LEU A 129 3.37 -6.81 -2.65
CA LEU A 129 4.53 -5.98 -2.98
C LEU A 129 5.16 -5.35 -1.73
N ILE A 130 4.35 -4.91 -0.77
CA ILE A 130 4.85 -4.41 0.51
C ILE A 130 5.59 -5.53 1.25
N ALA A 131 5.00 -6.72 1.36
CA ALA A 131 5.61 -7.87 2.03
C ALA A 131 6.97 -8.24 1.42
N GLU A 132 7.05 -8.31 0.09
CA GLU A 132 8.30 -8.55 -0.64
C GLU A 132 9.33 -7.44 -0.39
N SER A 133 8.90 -6.17 -0.46
CA SER A 133 9.80 -5.03 -0.25
C SER A 133 10.35 -4.89 1.17
N ILE A 134 9.71 -5.51 2.16
CA ILE A 134 10.23 -5.58 3.55
C ILE A 134 11.37 -6.58 3.64
N GLN A 135 11.33 -7.64 2.84
CA GLN A 135 12.31 -8.73 2.82
C GLN A 135 13.56 -8.38 2.02
N GLU A 136 13.44 -7.47 1.05
CA GLU A 136 14.58 -7.01 0.26
C GLU A 136 15.49 -6.11 1.11
N PRO A 137 16.76 -6.50 1.35
CA PRO A 137 17.72 -5.59 1.95
C PRO A 137 17.96 -4.41 1.00
N ALA A 138 17.93 -3.18 1.53
CA ALA A 138 18.12 -1.92 0.80
C ALA A 138 19.48 -1.78 0.05
N ILE A 139 20.32 -2.83 0.04
CA ILE A 139 21.66 -2.87 -0.55
C ILE A 139 21.61 -3.05 -2.08
N LEU A 140 20.44 -3.38 -2.67
CA LEU A 140 20.28 -3.62 -4.11
C LEU A 140 19.11 -2.86 -4.74
N ALA A 141 18.92 -1.58 -4.39
CA ALA A 141 18.30 -0.67 -5.35
C ALA A 141 19.41 -0.13 -6.26
N PRO A 142 19.78 -0.78 -7.39
CA PRO A 142 20.52 -0.05 -8.38
C PRO A 142 19.64 1.12 -8.75
N MET A 143 20.27 2.30 -8.79
CA MET A 143 19.74 3.44 -9.51
C MET A 143 19.17 2.92 -10.84
N ARG A 144 17.85 2.83 -10.97
CA ARG A 144 17.17 2.95 -12.26
C ARG A 144 17.35 4.42 -12.66
N GLN A 145 18.60 4.80 -12.92
CA GLN A 145 18.94 5.97 -13.70
C GLN A 145 18.37 5.69 -15.07
N VAL A 146 17.35 6.48 -15.41
CA VAL A 146 16.91 6.70 -16.78
C VAL A 146 18.16 7.05 -17.57
N ALA A 147 18.60 6.15 -18.44
CA ALA A 147 19.56 6.50 -19.47
C ALA A 147 18.88 7.54 -20.38
N ILE A 148 19.53 8.69 -20.50
CA ILE A 148 19.22 9.77 -21.45
C ILE A 148 19.40 9.24 -22.87
#